data_AF-A0A356IUJ6-F1
#
_entry.id   AF-A0A356IUJ6-F1
#
_cell.length_a   1.000
_cell.length_b   1.000
_cell.length_c   1.000
_cell.angle_alpha   90.00
_cell.angle_beta   90.00
_cell.angle_gamma   90.00
#
_symmetry.space_group_name_H-M   'P 1'
#
loop_
_entity.id
_entity.type
_entity.pdbx_description
1 polymer ?
#
loop_
_entity_poly.entity_id
_entity_poly.type
_entity_poly.pdbx_seq_one_letter_code
_entity_poly.pdbx_strand_id
1 'polypeptide(L)' 'MTAPQIPVETVRHDWTLKEIQALFDLPFNDLLFQAQTVHRQFHDPNAVQISTLLSIKTGACPEDCKYCSQSGHYNTGLEK' A
#
# COMPACT_ATOMS: atom_id res chain seq x y z
N MET A 1 0.24 22.12 14.77
CA MET A 1 -0.27 20.75 14.53
C MET A 1 0.91 19.91 14.08
N THR A 2 1.81 19.59 15.01
CA THR A 2 3.09 18.94 14.69
C THR A 2 2.99 17.53 15.22
N ALA A 3 3.06 16.54 14.32
CA ALA A 3 3.12 15.13 14.72
C ALA A 3 4.34 14.91 15.64
N PRO A 4 4.22 14.05 16.68
CA PRO A 4 5.35 13.73 17.53
C PRO A 4 6.49 13.16 16.69
N GLN A 5 7.68 13.75 16.78
CA GLN A 5 8.87 13.29 16.08
C GLN A 5 9.46 12.10 16.81
N ILE A 6 9.16 10.88 16.35
CA ILE A 6 9.82 9.67 16.84
C ILE A 6 11.25 9.61 16.26
N PRO A 7 12.29 9.36 17.09
CA PRO A 7 13.66 9.26 16.60
C PRO A 7 13.81 8.15 15.55
N VAL A 8 14.39 8.51 14.41
CA VAL A 8 14.63 7.64 13.24
C VAL A 8 15.45 6.39 13.59
N GLU A 9 16.23 6.45 14.67
CA GLU A 9 17.05 5.33 15.17
C GLU A 9 16.23 4.08 15.59
N THR A 10 14.91 4.20 15.72
CA THR A 10 14.02 3.09 16.12
C THR A 10 13.45 2.25 14.97
N VAL A 11 13.61 2.67 13.72
CA VAL A 11 13.03 1.98 12.55
C VAL A 11 14.04 1.02 11.95
N ARG A 12 13.77 -0.29 12.05
CA ARG A 12 14.60 -1.35 11.44
C ARG A 12 14.29 -1.56 9.96
N HIS A 13 15.30 -1.96 9.19
CA HIS A 13 15.24 -2.14 7.72
C HIS A 13 15.70 -3.53 7.26
N ASP A 14 16.01 -4.43 8.19
CA ASP A 14 16.66 -5.73 7.99
C ASP A 14 15.67 -6.91 8.10
N TRP A 15 14.45 -6.75 7.58
CA TRP A 15 13.40 -7.77 7.68
C TRP A 15 13.74 -9.02 6.87
N THR A 16 13.62 -10.18 7.52
CA THR A 16 13.72 -11.48 6.87
C THR A 16 12.35 -11.95 6.39
N LEU A 17 12.33 -12.83 5.38
CA LEU A 17 11.09 -13.46 4.90
C LEU A 17 10.31 -14.17 6.01
N LYS A 18 11.02 -14.81 6.95
CA LYS A 18 10.40 -15.54 8.07
C LYS A 18 9.67 -14.59 9.04
N GLU A 19 10.26 -13.44 9.34
CA GLU A 19 9.63 -12.43 10.20
C GLU A 19 8.38 -11.84 9.53
N ILE A 20 8.43 -11.58 8.22
CA ILE A 20 7.27 -11.10 7.47
C ILE A 20 6.17 -12.17 7.45
N GLN A 21 6.52 -13.42 7.15
CA GLN A 21 5.55 -14.52 7.14
C GLN A 21 4.85 -14.66 8.50
N ALA A 22 5.58 -14.51 9.61
CA ALA A 22 5.00 -14.55 10.94
C ALA A 22 3.93 -13.46 11.15
N LEU A 23 4.05 -12.28 10.52
CA LEU A 23 3.01 -11.24 10.56
C LEU A 23 1.75 -11.64 9.77
N PHE A 24 1.92 -12.26 8.61
CA PHE A 24 0.81 -12.77 7.80
C PHE A 24 0.05 -13.91 8.50
N ASP A 25 0.76 -14.69 9.31
CA ASP A 25 0.20 -15.82 10.06
C ASP A 25 -0.47 -15.41 11.39
N LEU A 26 -0.42 -14.13 11.78
CA LEU A 26 -1.07 -13.65 13.01
C LEU A 26 -2.60 -13.76 12.91
N PRO A 27 -3.30 -13.97 14.04
CA PRO A 27 -4.74 -13.77 14.10
C PRO A 27 -5.09 -12.36 13.63
N PHE A 28 -6.02 -12.25 12.68
CA PHE A 28 -6.32 -11.01 11.97
C PHE A 28 -6.59 -9.81 12.89
N ASN A 29 -7.32 -10.01 14.00
CA ASN A 29 -7.64 -8.93 14.93
C ASN A 29 -6.41 -8.44 15.71
N ASP A 30 -5.47 -9.33 16.04
CA ASP A 30 -4.23 -8.96 16.71
C ASP A 30 -3.33 -8.17 15.76
N LEU A 31 -3.25 -8.60 14.50
CA LEU A 31 -2.52 -7.88 13.45
C LEU A 31 -3.10 -6.47 13.23
N LEU A 32 -4.43 -6.34 13.15
CA LEU A 32 -5.09 -5.04 13.02
C LEU A 32 -4.82 -4.12 14.20
N PHE A 33 -4.87 -4.65 15.42
CA PHE A 33 -4.59 -3.86 16.62
C PHE A 33 -3.14 -3.35 16.61
N GLN A 34 -2.16 -4.22 16.33
CA GLN A 34 -0.76 -3.82 16.20
C GLN A 34 -0.56 -2.76 15.11
N ALA A 35 -1.18 -2.93 13.94
CA ALA A 35 -1.11 -1.97 12.84
C ALA A 35 -1.65 -0.59 13.25
N GLN A 36 -2.79 -0.54 13.95
CA GLN A 36 -3.36 0.71 14.45
C GLN A 36 -2.47 1.38 15.50
N THR A 37 -1.85 0.61 16.39
CA THR A 37 -0.89 1.13 17.37
C THR A 37 0.29 1.81 16.68
N VAL A 38 0.90 1.14 15.69
CA VAL A 38 2.01 1.73 14.90
C VAL A 38 1.53 2.97 14.15
N HIS A 39 0.39 2.91 13.46
CA HIS A 39 -0.13 4.06 12.71
C HIS A 39 -0.30 5.30 13.61
N ARG A 40 -0.87 5.15 14.81
CA ARG A 40 -1.04 6.22 15.81
C ARG A 40 0.28 6.79 16.35
N GLN A 41 1.35 6.00 16.35
CA GLN A 41 2.67 6.45 16.80
C GLN A 41 3.33 7.38 15.79
N PHE A 42 3.16 7.11 14.49
CA PHE A 42 3.90 7.80 13.43
C PHE A 42 3.06 8.78 12.58
N HIS A 43 1.73 8.76 12.71
CA HIS A 43 0.82 9.61 11.95
C HIS A 43 -0.23 10.26 12.85
N ASP A 44 -0.81 11.38 12.39
CA ASP A 44 -2.05 11.89 12.98
C ASP A 44 -3.18 10.88 12.68
N PRO A 45 -3.73 10.22 13.71
CA PRO A 45 -4.64 9.10 13.50
C PRO A 45 -6.01 9.51 12.94
N ASN A 46 -6.32 10.80 12.89
CA ASN A 46 -7.57 11.30 12.35
C ASN A 46 -7.35 12.15 11.07
N ALA A 47 -6.14 12.16 10.53
CA ALA A 47 -5.82 12.83 9.26
C ALA A 47 -5.70 11.82 8.12
N VAL A 48 -6.13 12.22 6.92
CA VAL A 48 -6.03 11.42 5.70
C VAL A 48 -5.42 12.27 4.58
N GLN A 49 -4.49 11.68 3.83
CA GLN A 49 -3.89 12.30 2.65
C GLN A 49 -4.81 12.12 1.44
N ILE A 50 -5.11 13.21 0.72
CA ILE A 50 -6.00 13.19 -0.46
C ILE A 50 -5.19 13.41 -1.75
N SER A 51 -5.28 12.45 -2.67
CA SER A 51 -4.63 12.49 -4.00
C SER A 51 -5.68 12.37 -5.11
N THR A 52 -5.52 13.14 -6.18
CA THR A 52 -6.33 13.02 -7.40
C THR A 52 -5.43 12.53 -8.54
N LEU A 53 -5.86 11.48 -9.23
CA LEU A 53 -5.17 10.93 -10.40
C LEU A 53 -6.07 11.04 -11.63
N LEU A 54 -5.47 11.36 -12.78
CA LEU A 54 -6.13 11.40 -14.08
C LEU A 54 -5.38 10.50 -15.06
N SER A 55 -6.13 9.65 -15.76
CA SER A 55 -5.58 8.84 -16.85
C SER A 55 -5.49 9.70 -18.11
N ILE A 56 -4.30 10.22 -18.41
CA ILE A 56 -4.07 11.09 -19.58
C ILE A 56 -4.25 10.34 -20.92
N LYS A 57 -3.97 9.03 -20.92
CA LYS A 57 -4.21 8.11 -22.03
C LYS A 57 -4.69 6.79 -21.45
N THR A 58 -5.79 6.27 -21.96
CA THR A 58 -6.43 5.04 -21.49
C THR A 58 -6.50 4.02 -22.62
N GLY A 59 -6.20 2.76 -22.31
CA GLY A 59 -6.30 1.65 -23.26
C GLY A 59 -5.03 1.46 -24.10
N ALA A 60 -5.06 0.42 -24.94
CA ALA A 60 -3.98 0.08 -25.88
C ALA A 60 -2.57 -0.05 -25.27
N CYS A 61 -2.48 -0.43 -23.99
CA CYS A 61 -1.19 -0.54 -23.31
C CYS A 61 -0.42 -1.75 -23.87
N PRO A 62 0.86 -1.60 -24.25
CA PRO A 62 1.66 -2.68 -24.82
C PRO A 62 2.06 -3.75 -23.80
N GLU A 63 1.91 -3.48 -22.50
CA GLU A 63 2.28 -4.41 -21.44
C GLU A 63 1.24 -5.53 -21.24
N ASP A 64 1.70 -6.74 -20.93
CA ASP A 64 0.86 -7.94 -20.75
C ASP A 64 0.43 -8.19 -19.29
N CYS A 65 0.06 -7.13 -18.58
CA CYS A 65 -0.37 -7.23 -17.18
C CYS A 65 -1.72 -7.95 -17.08
N LYS A 66 -1.73 -9.18 -16.53
CA LYS A 66 -2.91 -10.08 -16.44
C LYS A 66 -4.12 -9.47 -15.72
N TYR A 67 -3.91 -8.49 -14.85
CA TYR A 67 -4.94 -7.82 -14.05
C TYR A 67 -5.36 -6.45 -14.62
N CYS A 68 -4.61 -5.90 -15.58
CA CYS A 68 -4.82 -4.53 -16.03
C CYS A 68 -5.84 -4.47 -17.16
N SER A 69 -6.94 -3.74 -16.95
CA SER A 69 -7.98 -3.54 -17.97
C SER A 69 -7.49 -2.74 -19.19
N GLN A 70 -6.33 -2.09 -19.12
CA GLN A 70 -5.78 -1.28 -20.22
C GLN A 70 -4.86 -2.06 -21.14
N SER A 71 -4.50 -3.29 -20.81
CA SER A 71 -3.61 -4.12 -21.62
C SER A 71 -4.26 -4.46 -22.97
N GLY A 72 -3.57 -4.15 -24.07
CA GLY A 72 -4.04 -4.42 -25.42
C GLY A 72 -4.02 -5.90 -25.82
N HIS A 73 -3.43 -6.76 -24.96
CA HIS A 73 -3.34 -8.22 -25.14
C HIS A 73 -4.63 -8.95 -24.79
N TYR A 74 -5.54 -8.32 -24.04
CA TYR A 74 -6.83 -8.92 -23.65
C TYR A 74 -8.01 -8.15 -24.23
N ASN A 75 -9.15 -8.83 -24.31
CA ASN A 75 -10.42 -8.17 -24.63
C ASN A 75 -11.04 -7.59 -23.35
N THR A 76 -10.74 -6.33 -23.07
CA THR A 76 -11.15 -5.64 -21.85
C THR A 76 -12.32 -4.67 -22.06
N GLY A 77 -12.84 -4.58 -23.29
CA GLY A 77 -13.89 -3.63 -23.66
C GLY A 77 -13.43 -2.18 -23.78
N LEU A 78 -12.12 -1.91 -23.66
CA LEU A 78 -11.54 -0.59 -23.94
C LEU A 78 -11.13 -0.46 -25.41
N GLU A 79 -11.20 0.77 -25.91
CA GLU A 79 -10.70 1.10 -27.25
C GLU A 79 -9.18 0.89 -27.33
N LYS A 80 -8.73 0.43 -28.50
CA LYS A 80 -7.32 0.22 -28.83
C LYS A 80 -6.77 1.39 -29.63
#